data_AF-A0A7S0F5K1-F1
#
_entry.id   AF-A0A7S0F5K1-F1
#
_cell.length_a   1.000
_cell.length_b   1.000
_cell.length_c   1.000
_cell.angle_alpha   90.00
_cell.angle_beta   90.00
_cell.angle_gamma   90.00
#
_symmetry.space_group_name_H-M   'P 1'
#
loop_
_entity.id
_entity.type
_entity.pdbx_description
1 polymer ?
#
loop_
_entity_poly.entity_id
_entity_poly.type
_entity_poly.pdbx_seq_one_letter_code
_entity_poly.pdbx_strand_id
1 'polypeptide(L)'
;QIPAILFIHDTLGSSSAYMTCTSQALVTSSLQERFIHWSGFRTGLGNIWQPVYLAAAIIGALISSTGTGTFGKAAGVTPAEAFFGGFLAILGSRIASGCTSGHGLSGIALLS
;
A
#
# COMPACT_ATOMS: atom_id res chain seq x y z
N GLN A 1 4.85 8.48 12.31
CA GLN A 1 3.52 9.09 12.09
C GLN A 1 3.54 10.60 12.24
N ILE A 2 4.07 11.16 13.33
CA ILE A 2 4.11 12.62 13.54
C ILE A 2 4.65 13.39 12.31
N PRO A 3 5.78 13.01 11.67
CA PRO A 3 6.24 13.71 10.46
C PRO A 3 5.29 13.55 9.26
N ALA A 4 4.72 12.36 9.04
CA ALA A 4 3.81 12.11 7.91
C ALA A 4 2.50 12.90 8.05
N ILE A 5 1.94 12.97 9.26
CA ILE A 5 0.72 13.74 9.54
C ILE A 5 0.98 15.25 9.46
N LEU A 6 2.13 15.73 9.94
CA LEU A 6 2.48 17.15 9.89
C LEU A 6 2.87 17.65 8.49
N PHE A 7 3.52 16.82 7.67
CA PHE A 7 4.04 17.25 6.36
C PHE A 7 3.15 16.82 5.18
N ILE A 8 2.43 15.70 5.29
CA ILE A 8 1.65 15.11 4.18
C ILE A 8 0.14 15.13 4.49
N HIS A 9 -0.26 15.43 5.74
CA HIS A 9 -1.67 15.43 6.18
C HIS A 9 -2.43 14.15 5.83
N ASP A 10 -1.72 13.02 5.73
CA ASP A 10 -2.29 11.74 5.31
C ASP A 10 -1.90 10.63 6.30
N THR A 11 -2.74 9.61 6.38
CA THR A 11 -2.54 8.46 7.26
C THR A 11 -1.68 7.41 6.57
N LEU A 12 -1.00 6.56 7.34
CA LEU A 12 -0.18 5.48 6.76
C LEU A 12 -1.10 4.40 6.17
N GLY A 13 -1.41 4.47 4.88
CA GLY A 13 -2.23 3.49 4.17
C GLY A 13 -1.49 2.85 2.99
N SER A 14 -1.35 1.52 3.00
CA SER A 14 -0.72 0.78 1.90
C SER A 14 -1.70 0.39 0.78
N SER A 15 -3.01 0.37 1.06
CA SER A 15 -4.03 -0.03 0.07
C SER A 15 -4.06 0.91 -1.14
N SER A 16 -3.78 2.20 -0.95
CA SER A 16 -3.73 3.23 -1.99
C SER A 16 -2.44 3.20 -2.81
N ALA A 17 -1.33 2.67 -2.27
CA ALA A 17 -0.15 2.38 -3.06
C ALA A 17 -0.45 1.37 -4.20
N TYR A 18 -1.27 0.35 -3.95
CA TYR A 18 -1.69 -0.59 -5.00
C TYR A 18 -2.51 0.09 -6.10
N MET A 19 -3.37 1.05 -5.75
CA MET A 19 -4.12 1.83 -6.74
C MET A 19 -3.19 2.73 -7.56
N THR A 20 -2.20 3.37 -6.93
CA THR A 20 -1.18 4.16 -7.64
C THR A 20 -0.33 3.31 -8.58
N CYS A 21 0.07 2.10 -8.16
CA CYS A 21 0.84 1.20 -9.03
C CYS A 21 0.01 0.71 -10.22
N THR A 22 -1.25 0.35 -9.99
CA THR A 22 -2.13 -0.20 -11.04
C THR A 22 -2.70 0.88 -11.97
N SER A 23 -2.85 2.12 -11.49
CA SER A 23 -3.34 3.25 -12.31
C SER A 23 -2.36 3.64 -13.43
N GLN A 24 -1.08 3.26 -13.30
CA GLN A 24 -0.07 3.43 -14.36
C GLN A 24 -0.41 2.65 -15.64
N ALA A 25 -1.17 1.55 -15.52
CA ALA A 25 -1.64 0.75 -16.65
C ALA A 25 -2.69 1.48 -17.51
N LEU A 26 -3.30 2.57 -17.04
CA LEU A 26 -4.24 3.39 -17.82
C LEU A 26 -3.50 4.32 -18.79
N VAL A 27 -2.89 3.77 -19.83
CA VAL A 27 -2.04 4.51 -20.79
C VAL A 27 -2.87 5.43 -21.71
N THR A 28 -4.07 5.02 -22.10
CA THR A 28 -4.91 5.74 -23.08
C THR A 28 -5.93 6.67 -22.43
N SER A 29 -6.15 7.85 -23.01
CA SER A 29 -7.15 8.84 -22.57
C SER A 29 -8.57 8.26 -22.50
N SER A 30 -8.98 7.44 -23.48
CA SER A 30 -10.28 6.75 -23.46
C SER A 30 -10.46 5.79 -22.28
N LEU A 31 -9.36 5.22 -21.75
CA LEU A 31 -9.39 4.37 -20.56
C LEU A 31 -9.49 5.23 -19.29
N GLN A 32 -8.78 6.35 -19.26
CA GLN A 32 -8.80 7.29 -18.14
C GLN A 32 -10.17 7.95 -17.94
N GLU A 33 -10.87 8.26 -19.04
CA GLU A 33 -12.24 8.79 -19.01
C GLU A 33 -13.26 7.74 -18.55
N ARG A 34 -13.06 6.46 -18.89
CA ARG A 34 -13.94 5.37 -18.42
C ARG A 34 -13.74 5.03 -16.95
N PHE A 35 -12.52 5.21 -16.43
CA PHE A 35 -12.16 4.86 -15.06
C PHE A 35 -11.70 6.10 -14.26
N ILE A 36 -12.58 7.09 -14.13
CA ILE A 36 -12.32 8.37 -13.45
C ILE A 36 -11.78 8.19 -12.02
N HIS A 37 -12.34 7.25 -11.26
CA HIS A 37 -11.86 6.99 -9.90
C HIS A 37 -10.41 6.48 -9.88
N TRP A 38 -10.05 5.63 -10.84
CA TRP A 38 -8.73 4.99 -10.89
C TRP A 38 -7.66 5.93 -11.48
N SER A 39 -8.05 6.77 -12.44
CA SER A 39 -7.16 7.77 -13.04
C SER A 39 -6.74 8.86 -12.04
N GLY A 40 -7.58 9.15 -11.04
CA GLY A 40 -7.25 10.07 -9.95
C GLY A 40 -6.04 9.63 -9.09
N PHE A 41 -5.69 8.34 -9.09
CA PHE A 41 -4.53 7.81 -8.37
C PHE A 41 -3.24 7.77 -9.22
N ARG A 42 -3.27 8.26 -10.46
CA ARG A 42 -2.13 8.15 -11.39
C ARG A 42 -1.02 9.16 -11.10
N THR A 43 -1.38 10.36 -10.64
CA THR A 43 -0.45 11.46 -10.41
C THR A 43 -0.74 12.15 -9.07
N GLY A 44 0.23 12.93 -8.57
CA GLY A 44 0.08 13.70 -7.33
C GLY A 44 1.02 13.22 -6.22
N LEU A 45 1.57 14.18 -5.47
CA LEU A 45 2.48 13.90 -4.35
C LEU A 45 1.81 13.02 -3.29
N GLY A 46 0.51 13.23 -3.03
CA GLY A 46 -0.32 12.42 -2.13
C GLY A 46 -0.47 10.95 -2.55
N ASN A 47 -0.29 10.63 -3.84
CA ASN A 47 -0.40 9.26 -4.35
C ASN A 47 0.97 8.58 -4.47
N ILE A 48 2.03 9.35 -4.76
CA ILE A 48 3.40 8.83 -5.01
C ILE A 48 4.14 8.49 -3.72
N TRP A 49 3.89 9.22 -2.61
CA TRP A 49 4.59 8.95 -1.35
C TRP A 49 4.28 7.56 -0.79
N GLN A 50 3.07 7.03 -1.01
CA GLN A 50 2.62 5.73 -0.50
C GLN A 50 3.38 4.54 -1.14
N PRO A 51 3.53 4.45 -2.49
CA PRO A 51 4.43 3.47 -3.11
C PRO A 51 5.88 3.60 -2.68
N VAL A 52 6.40 4.82 -2.52
CA VAL A 52 7.78 5.05 -2.08
C VAL A 52 7.99 4.53 -0.66
N TYR A 53 7.04 4.81 0.24
CA TYR A 53 7.03 4.26 1.59
C TYR A 53 6.97 2.72 1.58
N LEU A 54 6.10 2.13 0.76
CA LEU A 54 5.97 0.68 0.64
C LEU A 54 7.27 0.04 0.13
N ALA A 55 7.90 0.62 -0.89
CA ALA A 55 9.18 0.17 -1.42
C ALA A 55 10.29 0.26 -0.37
N ALA A 56 10.36 1.37 0.38
CA ALA A 56 11.32 1.53 1.47
C ALA A 56 11.10 0.49 2.58
N ALA A 57 9.86 0.16 2.92
CA ALA A 57 9.55 -0.89 3.90
C ALA A 57 10.01 -2.27 3.43
N ILE A 58 9.80 -2.61 2.15
CA ILE A 58 10.28 -3.87 1.57
C ILE A 58 11.82 -3.92 1.61
N ILE A 59 12.49 -2.85 1.18
CA ILE A 59 13.97 -2.78 1.19
C ILE A 59 14.52 -2.87 2.62
N GLY A 60 13.90 -2.18 3.58
CA GLY A 60 14.28 -2.24 4.99
C GLY A 60 14.13 -3.65 5.57
N ALA A 61 13.04 -4.34 5.25
CA ALA A 61 12.83 -5.73 5.65
C ALA A 61 13.87 -6.67 5.01
N LEU A 62 14.22 -6.46 3.74
CA LEU A 62 15.27 -7.23 3.07
C LEU A 62 16.62 -7.05 3.76
N ILE A 63 17.06 -5.80 4.00
CA ILE A 63 18.33 -5.51 4.69
C ILE A 63 18.35 -6.12 6.10
N SER A 64 17.24 -6.02 6.84
CA SER A 64 17.14 -6.57 8.20
C SER A 64 17.21 -8.10 8.21
N SER A 65 16.50 -8.76 7.29
CA SER A 65 16.46 -10.22 7.20
C SER A 65 17.77 -10.83 6.72
N THR A 66 18.51 -10.13 5.83
CA THR A 66 19.85 -10.56 5.41
C THR A 66 20.88 -10.35 6.51
N GLY A 67 20.83 -9.20 7.22
CA GLY A 67 21.74 -8.91 8.34
C GLY A 67 21.58 -9.86 9.54
N THR A 68 20.37 -10.36 9.78
CA THR A 68 20.08 -11.35 10.84
C THR A 68 20.16 -12.80 10.36
N GLY A 69 20.41 -13.03 9.07
CA GLY A 69 20.43 -14.37 8.47
C GLY A 69 19.10 -15.12 8.58
N THR A 70 17.98 -14.39 8.65
CA THR A 70 16.61 -14.95 8.73
C THR A 70 15.91 -15.00 7.38
N PHE A 71 16.53 -14.44 6.34
CA PHE A 71 16.00 -14.48 4.98
C PHE A 71 15.70 -15.91 4.52
N GLY A 72 14.46 -16.16 4.07
CA GLY A 72 14.01 -17.47 3.58
C GLY A 72 13.80 -18.55 4.66
N LYS A 73 13.96 -18.22 5.96
CA LYS A 73 13.70 -19.18 7.05
C LYS A 73 12.24 -19.23 7.51
N ALA A 74 11.42 -18.25 7.09
CA ALA A 74 10.00 -18.25 7.39
C ALA A 74 9.26 -19.30 6.56
N ALA A 75 8.21 -19.90 7.13
CA ALA A 75 7.33 -20.80 6.41
C ALA A 75 6.67 -20.04 5.25
N GLY A 76 6.99 -20.44 4.02
CA GLY A 76 6.37 -19.90 2.83
C GLY A 76 4.93 -20.41 2.67
N VAL A 77 4.12 -19.64 1.98
CA VAL A 77 2.80 -20.06 1.50
C VAL A 77 2.88 -20.47 0.03
N THR A 78 1.96 -21.30 -0.44
CA THR A 78 1.90 -21.63 -1.86
C THR A 78 1.54 -20.40 -2.69
N PRO A 79 1.90 -20.34 -3.99
CA PRO A 79 1.54 -19.21 -4.85
C PRO A 79 0.02 -18.96 -4.93
N ALA A 80 -0.78 -20.03 -4.87
CA ALA A 80 -2.24 -19.93 -4.87
C ALA A 80 -2.76 -19.27 -3.59
N GLU A 81 -2.29 -19.72 -2.42
CA GLU A 81 -2.66 -19.13 -1.12
C GLU A 81 -2.21 -17.66 -1.03
N ALA A 82 -1.01 -17.33 -1.51
CA ALA A 82 -0.52 -15.96 -1.56
C ALA A 82 -1.41 -15.06 -2.43
N PHE A 83 -1.87 -15.57 -3.58
CA PHE A 83 -2.74 -14.81 -4.48
C PHE A 83 -4.12 -14.56 -3.86
N PHE A 84 -4.80 -15.62 -3.40
CA PHE A 84 -6.14 -15.47 -2.82
C PHE A 84 -6.10 -14.69 -1.50
N GLY A 85 -5.10 -14.94 -0.65
CA GLY A 85 -4.89 -14.18 0.59
C GLY A 85 -4.62 -12.70 0.32
N GLY A 86 -3.77 -12.39 -0.65
CA GLY A 86 -3.50 -11.01 -1.08
C GLY A 86 -4.74 -10.32 -1.65
N PHE A 87 -5.50 -11.01 -2.51
CA PHE A 87 -6.75 -10.50 -3.05
C PHE A 87 -7.76 -10.17 -1.94
N LEU A 88 -7.99 -11.11 -1.02
CA LEU A 88 -8.90 -10.92 0.12
C LEU A 88 -8.44 -9.79 1.04
N ALA A 89 -7.12 -9.67 1.29
CA ALA A 89 -6.56 -8.59 2.10
C ALA A 89 -6.80 -7.20 1.47
N ILE A 90 -6.57 -7.07 0.16
CA ILE A 90 -6.81 -5.81 -0.56
C ILE A 90 -8.32 -5.51 -0.60
N LEU A 91 -9.15 -6.48 -0.97
CA LEU A 91 -10.60 -6.32 -1.04
C LEU A 91 -11.18 -5.92 0.33
N GLY A 92 -10.82 -6.64 1.39
CA GLY A 92 -11.23 -6.36 2.76
C GLY A 92 -10.79 -4.97 3.20
N SER A 93 -9.55 -4.57 2.89
CA SER A 93 -9.06 -3.23 3.23
C SER A 93 -9.81 -2.10 2.53
N ARG A 94 -10.44 -2.36 1.38
CA ARG A 94 -11.26 -1.38 0.66
C ARG A 94 -12.68 -1.33 1.17
N ILE A 95 -13.28 -2.48 1.48
CA ILE A 95 -14.61 -2.55 2.09
C ILE A 95 -14.60 -1.89 3.48
N ALA A 96 -13.57 -2.16 4.28
CA ALA A 96 -13.37 -1.55 5.59
C ALA A 96 -12.85 -0.10 5.54
N SER A 97 -12.69 0.48 4.35
CA SER A 97 -12.13 1.82 4.12
C SER A 97 -10.72 2.06 4.71
N GLY A 98 -9.99 0.99 5.06
CA GLY A 98 -8.58 1.06 5.43
C GLY A 98 -7.96 -0.29 5.75
N CYS A 99 -6.62 -0.29 5.80
CA CYS A 99 -5.82 -1.45 6.19
C CYS A 99 -5.37 -1.34 7.65
N THR A 100 -4.71 -2.38 8.16
CA THR A 100 -4.16 -2.44 9.53
C THR A 100 -3.22 -1.27 9.84
N SER A 101 -2.49 -0.75 8.85
CA SER A 101 -1.63 0.43 9.03
C SER A 101 -2.42 1.75 9.08
N GLY A 102 -3.51 1.83 8.31
CA GLY A 102 -4.34 3.03 8.19
C GLY A 102 -5.28 3.17 9.41
N HIS A 103 -6.20 2.24 9.57
CA HIS A 103 -7.15 2.27 10.69
C HIS A 103 -6.53 1.78 12.00
N GLY A 104 -5.75 0.70 11.96
CA GLY A 104 -5.20 0.08 13.17
C GLY A 104 -4.07 0.91 13.79
N LEU A 105 -3.01 1.21 13.03
CA LEU A 105 -1.86 1.96 13.56
C LEU A 105 -2.08 3.47 13.55
N SER A 106 -2.73 4.04 12.53
CA SER A 106 -2.94 5.50 12.45
C SER A 106 -4.24 5.95 13.10
N GLY A 107 -5.34 5.22 12.89
CA GLY A 107 -6.63 5.56 13.50
C GLY A 107 -6.62 5.46 15.02
N ILE A 108 -6.12 4.35 15.58
CA ILE A 108 -6.00 4.19 17.05
C ILE A 108 -5.02 5.20 17.65
N ALA A 109 -3.88 5.47 16.98
CA ALA A 109 -2.92 6.45 17.46
C ALA A 109 -3.45 7.90 17.43
N LEU A 110 -4.46 8.17 16.60
CA LEU A 110 -5.13 9.47 16.50
C LEU A 110 -6.48 9.52 17.24
N LEU A 111 -6.90 8.42 17.90
CA LEU A 111 -8.23 8.28 18.52
C LEU A 111 -9.40 8.60 17.56
N SER A 112 -9.22 8.32 16.27
CA SER A 112 -10.19 8.56 15.20
C SER A 112 -10.95 7.31 14.81
#